data_AF-R7V2M7-F1
#
_entry.id   AF-R7V2M7-F1
#
_cell.length_a   1.000
_cell.length_b   1.000
_cell.length_c   1.000
_cell.angle_alpha   90.00
_cell.angle_beta   90.00
_cell.angle_gamma   90.00
#
_symmetry.space_group_name_H-M   'P 1'
#
loop_
_entity.id
_entity.type
_entity.pdbx_description
1 polymer ?
#
loop_
_entity_poly.entity_id
_entity_poly.type
_entity_poly.pdbx_seq_one_letter_code
_entity_poly.pdbx_strand_id
1 'polypeptide(L)'
;MRAVTCVNDVTLLGRVGNDPQESSGEKPVLTFPFATGTNSRKFGRQRLLVKGHIRYKNIDTSDGPQRLATIMAHTIITVDAKDRNMQERNDSDENAQDEEQERYH
;
A
#
# COMPACT_ATOMS: atom_id res chain seq x y z
N MET A 1 17.06 -32.01 9.60
CA MET A 1 16.43 -30.69 9.41
C MET A 1 16.83 -30.16 8.03
N ARG A 2 15.88 -29.77 7.18
CA ARG A 2 16.19 -29.20 5.86
C ARG A 2 16.42 -27.71 6.07
N ALA A 3 17.65 -27.24 5.91
CA ALA A 3 17.97 -25.82 6.00
C ALA A 3 17.30 -25.08 4.83
N VAL A 4 16.56 -24.01 5.14
CA VAL A 4 16.05 -23.09 4.12
C VAL A 4 17.26 -22.30 3.61
N THR A 5 17.68 -22.53 2.37
CA THR A 5 18.91 -21.92 1.81
C THR A 5 18.64 -20.60 1.07
N CYS A 6 17.41 -20.09 1.08
CA CYS A 6 17.03 -18.91 0.33
C CYS A 6 16.18 -17.95 1.16
N VAL A 7 16.51 -16.66 1.06
CA VAL A 7 15.72 -15.55 1.62
C VAL A 7 14.61 -15.20 0.63
N ASN A 8 13.39 -15.01 1.13
CA ASN A 8 12.24 -14.64 0.33
C ASN A 8 11.35 -13.70 1.13
N ASP A 9 11.84 -12.48 1.37
CA ASP A 9 11.15 -11.45 2.11
C ASP A 9 10.80 -10.27 1.19
N VAL A 10 9.60 -9.74 1.36
CA VAL A 10 9.08 -8.58 0.64
C VAL A 10 8.52 -7.60 1.64
N THR A 11 8.88 -6.33 1.51
CA THR A 11 8.25 -5.21 2.21
C THR A 11 7.82 -4.17 1.18
N LEU A 12 6.52 -3.91 1.07
CA LEU A 12 5.96 -2.92 0.16
C LEU A 12 5.21 -1.83 0.92
N LEU A 13 5.33 -0.59 0.44
CA LEU A 13 4.54 0.54 0.89
C LEU A 13 3.77 1.10 -0.31
N GLY A 14 2.47 1.30 -0.15
CA GLY A 14 1.61 1.61 -1.29
C GLY A 14 0.16 1.84 -0.90
N ARG A 15 -0.70 1.99 -1.90
CA ARG A 15 -2.13 2.22 -1.73
C ARG A 15 -2.93 1.02 -2.23
N VAL A 16 -4.03 0.74 -1.56
CA VAL A 16 -5.03 -0.23 -2.05
C VAL A 16 -5.85 0.42 -3.14
N GLY A 17 -6.06 -0.28 -4.26
CA GLY A 17 -6.85 0.24 -5.38
C GLY A 17 -8.34 0.15 -5.14
N ASN A 18 -8.90 -1.03 -5.42
CA ASN A 18 -10.30 -1.35 -5.23
C ASN A 18 -10.49 -2.11 -3.92
N ASP A 19 -11.75 -2.24 -3.50
CA ASP A 19 -12.10 -2.98 -2.31
C ASP A 19 -11.59 -4.44 -2.39
N PRO A 20 -11.05 -4.98 -1.28
CA PRO A 20 -10.60 -6.34 -1.25
C PRO A 20 -11.69 -7.35 -1.60
N GLN A 21 -11.33 -8.35 -2.40
CA GLN A 21 -12.19 -9.46 -2.75
C GLN A 21 -11.88 -10.64 -1.83
N GLU A 22 -12.90 -11.16 -1.17
CA GLU A 22 -12.80 -12.34 -0.31
C GLU A 22 -13.26 -13.59 -1.08
N SER A 23 -12.47 -14.67 -1.00
CA SER A 23 -12.85 -15.97 -1.52
C SER A 23 -13.61 -16.78 -0.45
N SER A 24 -14.76 -17.36 -0.82
CA SER A 24 -15.64 -18.13 0.08
C SER A 24 -15.23 -19.59 0.29
N GLY A 25 -13.93 -19.88 0.40
CA GLY A 25 -13.39 -21.24 0.58
C GLY A 25 -13.16 -21.64 2.04
N GLU A 26 -12.75 -22.90 2.27
CA GLU A 26 -12.35 -23.43 3.59
C GLU A 26 -11.25 -22.59 4.28
N LYS A 27 -10.41 -21.93 3.47
CA LYS A 27 -9.43 -20.95 3.92
C LYS A 27 -9.68 -19.67 3.14
N PRO A 28 -10.40 -18.69 3.71
CA PRO A 28 -10.71 -17.45 3.01
C PRO A 28 -9.41 -16.74 2.67
N VAL A 29 -9.32 -16.28 1.42
CA VAL A 29 -8.19 -15.50 0.92
C VAL A 29 -8.72 -14.13 0.54
N LEU A 30 -8.08 -13.10 1.09
CA LEU A 30 -8.33 -11.72 0.73
C LEU A 30 -7.35 -11.29 -0.35
N THR A 31 -7.87 -10.86 -1.50
CA THR A 31 -7.06 -10.38 -2.62
C THR A 31 -7.44 -8.94 -2.93
N PHE A 32 -6.45 -8.06 -3.06
CA PHE A 32 -6.67 -6.67 -3.43
C PHE A 32 -5.54 -6.15 -4.32
N PRO A 33 -5.83 -5.23 -5.25
CA PRO A 33 -4.80 -4.58 -6.03
C PRO A 33 -4.00 -3.60 -5.17
N PHE A 34 -2.68 -3.63 -5.32
CA PHE A 34 -1.76 -2.80 -4.54
C PHE A 34 -0.82 -2.03 -5.45
N ALA A 35 -0.80 -0.71 -5.31
CA ALA A 35 0.03 0.18 -6.11
C ALA A 35 1.16 0.80 -5.27
N THR A 36 2.40 0.60 -5.69
CA THR A 36 3.61 1.12 -5.05
C THR A 36 4.10 2.44 -5.65
N GLY A 37 3.43 2.95 -6.69
CA GLY A 37 3.85 4.17 -7.39
C GLY A 37 3.75 5.43 -6.52
N THR A 38 4.72 6.34 -6.68
CA THR A 38 4.85 7.59 -5.91
C THR A 38 3.76 8.63 -6.22
N ASN A 39 3.17 8.61 -7.42
CA ASN A 39 2.19 9.61 -7.90
C ASN A 39 0.75 9.09 -8.00
N SER A 40 0.37 8.23 -7.06
CA SER A 40 -0.90 7.52 -7.08
C SER A 40 -2.06 8.35 -6.52
N ARG A 41 -2.42 9.47 -7.15
CA ARG A 41 -3.71 10.17 -6.85
C ARG A 41 -4.94 9.31 -7.19
N LYS A 42 -4.75 8.27 -8.02
CA LYS A 42 -5.80 7.40 -8.54
C LYS A 42 -6.09 6.15 -7.70
N PHE A 43 -5.22 5.80 -6.75
CA PHE A 43 -5.43 4.64 -5.88
C PHE A 43 -5.99 5.10 -4.54
N GLY A 44 -6.77 4.24 -3.88
CA GLY A 44 -7.60 4.55 -2.72
C GLY A 44 -6.90 5.32 -1.59
N ARG A 45 -7.72 5.94 -0.72
CA ARG A 45 -7.22 6.81 0.36
C ARG A 45 -6.30 6.07 1.34
N GLN A 46 -6.49 4.76 1.51
CA GLN A 46 -5.74 3.95 2.47
C GLN A 46 -4.35 3.58 1.93
N ARG A 47 -3.32 3.95 2.69
CA ARG A 47 -1.93 3.54 2.48
C ARG A 47 -1.62 2.38 3.41
N LEU A 48 -0.97 1.33 2.91
CA LEU A 48 -0.58 0.17 3.72
C LEU A 48 0.92 -0.10 3.57
N LEU A 49 1.53 -0.58 4.65
CA LEU A 49 2.80 -1.30 4.64
C LEU A 49 2.48 -2.80 4.67
N VAL A 50 2.92 -3.52 3.66
CA VAL A 50 2.69 -4.96 3.49
C VAL A 50 4.02 -5.69 3.60
N LYS A 51 4.11 -6.67 4.51
CA LYS A 51 5.25 -7.59 4.59
C LYS A 51 4.81 -9.01 4.27
N GLY A 52 5.62 -9.71 3.48
CA GLY A 52 5.25 -10.99 2.91
C GLY A 52 6.41 -11.73 2.28
N HIS A 53 6.05 -12.76 1.52
CA HIS A 53 6.97 -13.53 0.67
C HIS A 53 6.37 -13.71 -0.72
N ILE A 54 7.21 -13.92 -1.73
CA ILE A 54 6.76 -14.18 -3.11
C ILE A 54 6.43 -15.66 -3.26
N ARG A 55 5.27 -15.98 -3.82
CA ARG A 55 4.92 -17.31 -4.30
C ARG A 55 4.74 -17.29 -5.80
N TYR A 56 5.29 -18.30 -6.47
CA TYR A 56 5.07 -18.52 -7.89
C TYR A 56 4.06 -19.65 -8.08
N LYS A 57 3.14 -19.47 -9.01
CA LYS A 57 2.19 -20.50 -9.42
C LYS A 57 2.15 -20.57 -10.94
N ASN A 58 2.25 -21.77 -11.49
CA ASN A 58 1.95 -21.97 -12.90
C ASN A 58 0.42 -22.00 -13.05
N ILE A 59 -0.09 -21.24 -14.00
CA ILE A 59 -1.51 -21.15 -14.32
C ILE A 59 -1.66 -21.41 -15.81
N ASP A 60 -2.65 -22.21 -16.17
CA ASP A 60 -3.02 -22.40 -17.57
C ASP A 60 -4.04 -21.33 -17.94
N THR A 61 -3.68 -20.50 -18.91
CA THR A 61 -4.55 -19.45 -19.45
C THR A 61 -4.93 -19.79 -20.89
N SER A 62 -5.91 -19.08 -21.45
CA SER A 62 -6.28 -19.23 -22.87
C SER A 62 -5.10 -19.02 -23.81
N ASP A 63 -4.14 -18.21 -23.40
CA ASP A 63 -2.94 -17.85 -24.17
C ASP A 63 -1.76 -18.81 -23.91
N GLY A 64 -2.02 -19.91 -23.20
CA GLY A 64 -1.03 -20.91 -22.81
C GLY A 64 -0.62 -20.86 -21.33
N PRO A 65 0.35 -21.67 -20.93
CA PRO A 65 0.84 -21.72 -19.55
C PRO A 65 1.58 -20.43 -19.20
N GLN A 66 1.16 -19.77 -18.14
CA GLN A 66 1.77 -18.56 -17.59
C GLN A 66 2.26 -18.80 -16.16
N ARG A 67 3.24 -18.00 -15.72
CA ARG A 67 3.75 -18.03 -14.35
C ARG A 67 3.32 -16.78 -13.60
N LEU A 68 2.45 -16.95 -12.62
CA LEU A 68 1.96 -15.90 -11.76
C LEU A 68 2.90 -15.75 -10.54
N ALA A 69 3.34 -14.52 -10.27
CA ALA A 69 4.01 -14.16 -9.02
C ALA A 69 3.01 -13.44 -8.11
N THR A 70 2.86 -13.90 -6.88
CA THR A 70 1.93 -13.34 -5.89
C THR A 70 2.67 -13.06 -4.60
N ILE A 71 2.33 -11.96 -3.94
CA ILE A 71 2.85 -11.65 -2.61
C ILE A 71 1.86 -12.18 -1.58
N MET A 72 2.35 -13.06 -0.73
CA MET A 72 1.60 -13.57 0.42
C MET A 72 1.95 -12.74 1.64
N ALA A 73 1.03 -11.87 2.02
CA ALA A 73 1.20 -11.05 3.20
C ALA A 73 1.13 -11.90 4.47
N HIS A 74 2.11 -11.75 5.35
CA HIS A 74 2.01 -12.18 6.75
C HIS A 74 1.70 -11.00 7.67
N THR A 75 1.96 -9.77 7.23
CA THR A 75 1.67 -8.55 8.00
C THR A 75 1.18 -7.44 7.09
N ILE A 76 0.09 -6.79 7.50
CA ILE A 76 -0.47 -5.61 6.85
C ILE A 76 -0.66 -4.54 7.92
N ILE A 77 -0.08 -3.36 7.70
CA ILE A 77 -0.17 -2.22 8.61
C ILE A 77 -0.78 -1.06 7.86
N THR A 78 -1.87 -0.48 8.38
CA THR A 78 -2.42 0.76 7.85
C THR A 78 -1.54 1.93 8.23
N VAL A 79 -1.21 2.76 7.25
CA VAL A 79 -0.43 3.98 7.43
C VAL A 79 -1.37 5.15 7.25
N ASP A 80 -1.89 5.69 8.35
CA ASP A 80 -2.70 6.90 8.30
C ASP A 80 -1.83 8.11 7.98
N ALA A 81 -2.26 8.90 7.00
CA ALA A 81 -1.64 10.17 6.63
C ALA A 81 -2.38 11.37 7.27
N LYS A 82 -3.36 11.11 8.14
CA LYS A 82 -4.32 12.11 8.61
C LYS A 82 -3.69 13.27 9.39
N ASP A 83 -2.54 13.05 10.02
CA ASP A 83 -2.01 14.05 10.94
C ASP A 83 -1.04 15.05 10.29
N ARG A 84 -0.35 14.69 9.19
CA ARG A 84 0.66 15.58 8.59
C ARG A 84 0.09 16.66 7.69
N ASN A 85 -0.92 16.34 6.89
CA ASN A 85 -1.46 17.29 5.90
C ASN A 85 -2.37 18.37 6.51
N MET A 86 -2.82 18.19 7.76
CA MET A 86 -3.67 19.18 8.45
C MET A 86 -2.83 20.21 9.19
N GLN A 87 -1.72 19.78 9.81
CA GLN A 87 -0.75 20.67 10.44
C GLN A 87 -0.04 21.57 9.43
N GLU A 88 0.43 21.03 8.30
CA GLU A 88 1.09 21.84 7.27
C GLU A 88 0.19 22.93 6.67
N ARG A 89 -1.14 22.74 6.64
CA ARG A 89 -2.09 23.77 6.19
C ARG A 89 -2.31 24.85 7.24
N ASN A 90 -2.51 24.43 8.48
CA ASN A 90 -2.78 25.36 9.57
C ASN A 90 -1.55 26.25 9.87
N ASP A 91 -0.35 25.67 9.85
CA ASP A 91 0.90 26.42 10.08
C ASP A 91 1.20 27.40 8.92
N SER A 92 0.71 27.12 7.71
CA SER A 92 0.87 28.04 6.56
C SER A 92 -0.12 29.21 6.62
N ASP A 93 -1.35 28.95 7.06
CA ASP A 93 -2.40 29.96 7.16
C ASP A 93 -2.15 30.93 8.34
N GLU A 94 -1.58 30.45 9.46
CA GLU A 94 -1.16 31.30 10.58
C GLU A 94 0.02 32.21 10.20
N ASN A 95 1.06 31.68 9.55
CA ASN A 95 2.20 32.49 9.09
C ASN A 95 1.79 33.56 8.06
N ALA A 96 0.81 33.27 7.19
CA ALA A 96 0.31 34.25 6.23
C ALA A 96 -0.46 35.41 6.89
N GLN A 97 -1.15 35.15 8.02
CA GLN A 97 -1.87 36.17 8.78
C GLN A 97 -0.91 37.06 9.58
N ASP A 98 0.14 36.48 10.15
CA ASP A 98 1.18 37.21 10.86
C ASP A 98 1.97 38.12 9.89
N GLU A 99 2.34 37.62 8.70
CA GLU A 99 3.00 38.43 7.66
C GLU A 99 2.10 39.54 7.08
N GLU A 100 0.77 39.35 7.08
CA GLU A 100 -0.17 40.39 6.68
C GLU A 100 -0.32 41.46 7.76
N GLN A 101 -0.33 41.08 9.05
CA GLN A 101 -0.36 42.02 10.17
C GLN A 101 0.91 42.87 10.29
N GLU A 102 2.08 42.28 10.05
CA GLU A 102 3.36 43.03 10.05
C GLU A 102 3.47 44.03 8.89
N ARG A 103 2.68 43.86 7.81
CA ARG A 103 2.71 44.75 6.64
C ARG A 103 1.94 46.06 6.84
N TYR A 104 1.11 46.13 7.87
CA TYR A 104 0.28 47.29 8.21
C TYR A 104 0.73 48.02 9.50
N HIS A 105 1.94 47.74 10.00
CA HIS A 105 2.62 48.46 11.08
C HIS A 105 3.98 48.99 10.62
#